data_AF-A0A6B2UQK6-F1
#
_entry.id   AF-A0A6B2UQK6-F1
#
_cell.length_a   1.000
_cell.length_b   1.000
_cell.length_c   1.000
_cell.angle_alpha   90.00
_cell.angle_beta   90.00
_cell.angle_gamma   90.00
#
_symmetry.space_group_name_H-M   'P 1'
#
loop_
_entity.id
_entity.type
_entity.pdbx_description
1 polymer ?
#
loop_
_entity_poly.entity_id
_entity_poly.type
_entity_poly.pdbx_seq_one_letter_code
_entity_poly.pdbx_strand_id
1 'polypeptide(L)'
;MAEQQTPAAEGPDALSLDEVVTYTSDLIRIDTTNRGGGDCRERPAAEYCAARLAEAGHEPVLLERAKDRANVVVRVPGTDPTAPGLLVHGHLDVVPAQAADWSVDPFSGEVRDGLVWGRGAVDMKNMDAMILAVLNSWHRTGVRPRRDIVVAFTADEEASAEDGSEFLAEEHGHLFEGVSEGVSESGAFTFHDGSGNELYPIAAGERGTAWLELTARGRAGHGSKANAENAVSRLAAAVTRIGAHKWPVRLTPVVSAALKDIGAVYGLEADLEAPDFDVDAYLAKLGPAASLVASTVRNSSNPTMLNAGYKVNVIPGSATAMIDGRFLPGHEDEFRATMDELTGPDVAWEFHHRETALTAPLDSPTYARMREAVREFAPEGIPVPYCMSGGTDAKQFSRLGITGYGFSPLRMPPGLDYNALFHGVDERVPVDALHFGVRVLDRFLRTA
;
A
#
# COMPACT_ATOMS: atom_id res chain seq x y z
N MET A 1 -48.94 -1.83 11.43
CA MET A 1 -48.48 -0.63 10.71
C MET A 1 -47.42 -1.12 9.76
N ALA A 2 -47.62 -0.95 8.45
CA ALA A 2 -46.64 -1.36 7.46
C ALA A 2 -45.42 -0.45 7.59
N GLU A 3 -44.25 -1.04 7.84
CA GLU A 3 -42.97 -0.36 7.70
C GLU A 3 -42.85 0.11 6.26
N GLN A 4 -42.84 1.43 6.07
CA GLN A 4 -42.43 2.03 4.82
C GLN A 4 -40.94 1.74 4.66
N GLN A 5 -40.62 0.82 3.75
CA GLN A 5 -39.26 0.70 3.21
C GLN A 5 -38.89 2.06 2.61
N THR A 6 -37.94 2.74 3.24
CA THR A 6 -37.21 3.84 2.63
C THR A 6 -36.67 3.33 1.29
N PRO A 7 -36.90 4.02 0.15
CA PRO A 7 -36.31 3.60 -1.11
C PRO A 7 -34.80 3.51 -0.91
N ALA A 8 -34.20 2.38 -1.31
CA ALA A 8 -32.75 2.26 -1.35
C ALA A 8 -32.22 3.46 -2.13
N ALA A 9 -31.35 4.26 -1.53
CA ALA A 9 -30.70 5.34 -2.25
C ALA A 9 -30.06 4.73 -3.50
N GLU A 10 -30.45 5.20 -4.68
CA GLU A 10 -29.88 4.72 -5.93
C GLU A 10 -28.34 4.84 -5.85
N GLY A 11 -27.64 3.96 -6.58
CA GLY A 11 -26.18 4.01 -6.67
C GLY A 11 -25.65 5.35 -7.17
N PRO A 12 -24.32 5.51 -7.26
CA PRO A 12 -23.71 6.68 -7.87
C PRO A 12 -24.36 7.00 -9.22
N ASP A 13 -24.73 8.27 -9.42
CA ASP A 13 -25.41 8.74 -10.63
C ASP A 13 -24.45 8.79 -11.84
N ALA A 14 -24.99 8.95 -13.06
CA ALA A 14 -24.17 9.01 -14.27
C ALA A 14 -23.12 10.13 -14.23
N LEU A 15 -23.45 11.25 -13.58
CA LEU A 15 -22.52 12.36 -13.40
C LEU A 15 -21.32 11.95 -12.53
N SER A 16 -21.53 11.15 -11.48
CA SER A 16 -20.47 10.63 -10.62
C SER A 16 -19.49 9.74 -11.38
N LEU A 17 -19.98 9.01 -12.39
CA LEU A 17 -19.15 8.18 -13.26
C LEU A 17 -18.30 9.02 -14.22
N ASP A 18 -18.88 10.08 -14.78
CA ASP A 18 -18.12 11.04 -15.60
C ASP A 18 -17.10 11.84 -14.76
N GLU A 19 -17.48 12.19 -13.52
CA GLU A 19 -16.65 12.92 -12.56
C GLU A 19 -15.41 12.11 -12.19
N VAL A 20 -15.50 10.81 -11.88
CA VAL A 20 -14.31 10.02 -11.53
C VAL A 20 -13.30 9.97 -12.67
N VAL A 21 -13.75 9.86 -13.92
CA VAL A 21 -12.87 9.88 -15.10
C VAL A 21 -12.19 11.24 -15.23
N THR A 22 -12.98 12.32 -15.10
CA THR A 22 -12.49 13.70 -15.17
C THR A 22 -11.49 14.00 -14.05
N TYR A 23 -11.82 13.63 -12.82
CA TYR A 23 -10.98 13.88 -11.65
C TYR A 23 -9.68 13.10 -11.71
N THR A 24 -9.72 11.83 -12.16
CA THR A 24 -8.50 11.04 -12.38
C THR A 24 -7.63 11.71 -13.44
N SER A 25 -8.23 12.10 -14.56
CA SER A 25 -7.56 12.79 -15.67
C SER A 25 -6.91 14.11 -15.24
N ASP A 26 -7.63 14.93 -14.47
CA ASP A 26 -7.15 16.23 -14.00
C ASP A 26 -6.07 16.10 -12.93
N LEU A 27 -6.20 15.17 -11.98
CA LEU A 27 -5.17 14.89 -10.99
C LEU A 27 -3.87 14.40 -11.65
N ILE A 28 -3.95 13.55 -12.68
CA ILE A 28 -2.78 13.10 -13.44
C ILE A 28 -2.06 14.28 -14.11
N ARG A 29 -2.79 15.28 -14.62
CA ARG A 29 -2.20 16.47 -15.25
C ARG A 29 -1.40 17.35 -14.28
N ILE A 30 -1.65 17.20 -12.98
CA ILE A 30 -0.89 17.90 -11.95
C ILE A 30 0.35 17.05 -11.65
N ASP A 31 1.50 17.46 -12.18
CA ASP A 31 2.77 16.80 -11.89
C ASP A 31 3.15 16.99 -10.41
N THR A 32 2.99 15.91 -9.66
CA THR A 32 3.33 15.74 -8.25
C THR A 32 4.44 14.69 -8.09
N THR A 33 5.39 14.66 -9.03
CA THR A 33 6.51 13.72 -8.99
C THR A 33 7.32 13.89 -7.70
N ASN A 34 7.38 12.84 -6.88
CA ASN A 34 8.24 12.77 -5.71
C ASN A 34 9.57 12.08 -6.07
N ARG A 35 10.68 12.82 -6.01
CA ARG A 35 12.03 12.27 -6.26
C ARG A 35 12.76 11.86 -4.98
N GLY A 36 12.08 11.94 -3.84
CA GLY A 36 12.66 11.80 -2.50
C GLY A 36 13.45 13.03 -2.07
N GLY A 37 13.81 13.07 -0.79
CA GLY A 37 14.60 14.17 -0.21
C GLY A 37 13.90 15.52 -0.22
N GLY A 38 12.56 15.52 -0.22
CA GLY A 38 11.73 16.74 -0.23
C GLY A 38 11.50 17.35 -1.62
N ASP A 39 11.95 16.71 -2.70
CA ASP A 39 11.74 17.18 -4.08
C ASP A 39 10.39 16.67 -4.63
N CYS A 40 9.32 17.36 -4.24
CA CYS A 40 7.96 17.17 -4.74
C CYS A 40 7.14 18.48 -4.61
N ARG A 41 5.96 18.52 -5.23
CA ARG A 41 5.06 19.68 -5.21
C ARG A 41 3.57 19.29 -5.27
N GLU A 42 3.04 18.75 -4.17
CA GLU A 42 1.67 18.23 -4.06
C GLU A 42 0.60 19.33 -3.92
N ARG A 43 0.98 20.54 -3.52
CA ARG A 43 0.04 21.63 -3.23
C ARG A 43 -1.04 21.89 -4.30
N PRO A 44 -0.75 21.93 -5.61
CA PRO A 44 -1.81 22.13 -6.60
C PRO A 44 -2.83 20.97 -6.64
N ALA A 45 -2.39 19.73 -6.40
CA ALA A 45 -3.29 18.59 -6.31
C ALA A 45 -4.13 18.64 -5.02
N ALA A 46 -3.52 19.04 -3.90
CA ALA A 46 -4.23 19.28 -2.65
C ALA A 46 -5.30 20.38 -2.80
N GLU A 47 -4.96 21.50 -3.45
CA GLU A 47 -5.91 22.58 -3.75
C GLU A 47 -7.04 22.11 -4.68
N TYR A 48 -6.74 21.25 -5.65
CA TYR A 48 -7.75 20.62 -6.50
C TYR A 48 -8.72 19.75 -5.70
N CYS A 49 -8.22 18.85 -4.86
CA CYS A 49 -9.04 17.98 -4.00
C CYS A 49 -9.88 18.81 -3.03
N ALA A 50 -9.28 19.82 -2.38
CA ALA A 50 -10.00 20.72 -1.48
C ALA A 50 -11.12 21.49 -2.20
N ALA A 51 -10.91 21.93 -3.44
CA ALA A 51 -11.94 22.59 -4.22
C ALA A 51 -13.13 21.65 -4.52
N ARG A 52 -12.87 20.40 -4.92
CA ARG A 52 -13.92 19.39 -5.16
C ARG A 52 -14.68 19.02 -3.88
N LEU A 53 -13.99 18.96 -2.74
CA LEU A 53 -14.63 18.74 -1.42
C LEU A 53 -15.48 19.94 -0.98
N ALA A 54 -15.03 21.17 -1.26
CA ALA A 54 -15.79 22.38 -0.97
C ALA A 54 -17.06 22.50 -1.83
N GLU A 55 -17.00 22.07 -3.10
CA GLU A 55 -18.17 21.95 -3.99
C GLU A 55 -19.18 20.92 -3.46
N ALA A 56 -18.71 19.87 -2.77
CA ALA A 56 -19.55 18.92 -2.02
C ALA A 56 -20.08 19.48 -0.68
N GLY A 57 -19.91 20.78 -0.41
CA GLY A 57 -20.41 21.44 0.79
C GLY A 57 -19.65 21.08 2.07
N HIS A 58 -18.40 20.60 1.94
CA HIS A 58 -17.53 20.34 3.07
C HIS A 58 -16.50 21.46 3.30
N GLU A 59 -15.89 21.51 4.48
CA GLU A 59 -14.87 22.49 4.84
C GLU A 59 -13.51 21.79 5.03
N PRO A 60 -12.79 21.47 3.94
CA PRO A 60 -11.49 20.82 4.04
C PRO A 60 -10.44 21.79 4.61
N VAL A 61 -9.52 21.25 5.39
CA VAL A 61 -8.33 21.97 5.86
C VAL A 61 -7.12 21.55 5.04
N LEU A 62 -6.31 22.52 4.61
CA LEU A 62 -5.00 22.26 4.02
C LEU A 62 -3.92 22.40 5.09
N LEU A 63 -3.04 21.40 5.17
CA LEU A 63 -1.99 21.31 6.18
C LEU A 63 -0.65 21.05 5.50
N GLU A 64 0.34 21.90 5.79
CA GLU A 64 1.60 21.94 5.05
C GLU A 64 2.74 22.12 6.06
N ARG A 65 3.61 21.10 6.19
CA ARG A 65 4.82 21.15 7.04
C ARG A 65 5.97 21.85 6.30
N ALA A 66 6.22 21.44 5.07
CA ALA A 66 7.20 22.01 4.18
C ALA A 66 6.54 22.65 2.96
N LYS A 67 7.20 23.66 2.40
CA LYS A 67 6.66 24.45 1.29
C LYS A 67 6.24 23.56 0.12
N ASP A 68 5.01 23.75 -0.35
CA ASP A 68 4.33 23.03 -1.43
C ASP A 68 4.05 21.52 -1.15
N ARG A 69 4.37 21.00 0.06
CA ARG A 69 4.06 19.62 0.51
C ARG A 69 2.74 19.61 1.29
N ALA A 70 1.63 19.83 0.60
CA ALA A 70 0.33 20.04 1.24
C ALA A 70 -0.51 18.77 1.32
N ASN A 71 -1.14 18.58 2.47
CA ASN A 71 -2.14 17.56 2.76
C ASN A 71 -3.53 18.20 2.81
N VAL A 72 -4.58 17.41 2.64
CA VAL A 72 -5.98 17.84 2.80
C VAL A 72 -6.68 16.91 3.78
N VAL A 73 -7.39 17.45 4.77
CA VAL A 73 -8.21 16.66 5.68
C VAL A 73 -9.62 17.23 5.75
N VAL A 74 -10.64 16.37 5.76
CA VAL A 74 -12.02 16.77 5.98
C VAL A 74 -12.79 15.70 6.74
N ARG A 75 -13.72 16.12 7.59
CA ARG A 75 -14.63 15.21 8.30
C ARG A 75 -16.04 15.38 7.76
N VAL A 76 -16.62 14.29 7.27
CA VAL A 76 -17.99 14.19 6.79
C VAL A 76 -18.85 13.59 7.91
N PRO A 77 -19.75 14.37 8.55
CA PRO A 77 -20.49 13.90 9.71
C PRO A 77 -21.49 12.78 9.41
N GLY A 78 -21.40 11.70 10.17
CA GLY A 78 -22.32 10.57 10.14
C GLY A 78 -23.68 10.88 10.77
N THR A 79 -24.60 9.93 10.62
CA THR A 79 -25.94 9.99 11.23
C THR A 79 -25.99 9.42 12.66
N ASP A 80 -25.03 8.57 13.02
CA ASP A 80 -24.86 7.98 14.35
C ASP A 80 -23.63 8.58 15.05
N PRO A 81 -23.80 9.51 16.01
CA PRO A 81 -22.69 10.15 16.71
C PRO A 81 -21.96 9.22 17.70
N THR A 82 -22.47 8.01 17.94
CA THR A 82 -21.84 7.02 18.81
C THR A 82 -20.98 6.03 18.05
N ALA A 83 -21.11 5.97 16.73
CA ALA A 83 -20.32 5.10 15.89
C ALA A 83 -18.89 5.68 15.71
N PRO A 84 -17.83 4.89 15.95
CA PRO A 84 -16.46 5.32 15.65
C PRO A 84 -16.31 5.69 14.18
N GLY A 85 -15.52 6.74 13.90
CA GLY A 85 -15.26 7.19 12.54
C GLY A 85 -14.44 6.19 11.72
N LEU A 86 -14.51 6.34 10.40
CA LEU A 86 -13.70 5.63 9.42
C LEU A 86 -12.80 6.62 8.68
N LEU A 87 -11.49 6.36 8.66
CA LEU A 87 -10.57 7.06 7.80
C LEU A 87 -10.65 6.49 6.38
N VAL A 88 -10.69 7.35 5.37
CA VAL A 88 -10.57 6.97 3.97
C VAL A 88 -9.46 7.85 3.41
N HIS A 89 -8.32 7.27 3.04
CA HIS A 89 -7.17 8.07 2.66
C HIS A 89 -6.50 7.61 1.37
N GLY A 90 -5.80 8.55 0.74
CA GLY A 90 -4.93 8.32 -0.40
C GLY A 90 -3.85 9.39 -0.47
N HIS A 91 -2.82 9.14 -1.29
CA HIS A 91 -1.68 10.04 -1.46
C HIS A 91 -1.72 10.74 -2.82
N LEU A 92 -1.20 11.97 -2.84
CA LEU A 92 -1.27 12.88 -4.00
C LEU A 92 -0.02 12.83 -4.86
N ASP A 93 1.11 12.41 -4.29
CA ASP A 93 2.37 12.29 -4.99
C ASP A 93 2.43 11.04 -5.87
N VAL A 94 3.43 11.00 -6.75
CA VAL A 94 3.65 9.87 -7.65
C VAL A 94 5.14 9.66 -7.86
N VAL A 95 5.56 8.42 -8.13
CA VAL A 95 6.96 8.16 -8.50
C VAL A 95 7.37 8.82 -9.83
N PRO A 96 8.69 9.03 -10.06
CA PRO A 96 9.19 9.59 -11.31
C PRO A 96 8.76 8.80 -12.56
N ALA A 97 8.53 9.53 -13.64
CA ALA A 97 8.29 9.00 -14.97
C ALA A 97 9.26 9.64 -15.98
N GLN A 98 9.86 8.82 -16.84
CA GLN A 98 10.73 9.30 -17.92
C GLN A 98 9.93 9.37 -19.21
N ALA A 99 9.54 10.58 -19.64
CA ALA A 99 8.65 10.76 -20.78
C ALA A 99 9.13 10.08 -22.08
N ALA A 100 10.44 9.89 -22.27
CA ALA A 100 10.99 9.20 -23.43
C ALA A 100 10.68 7.69 -23.48
N ASP A 101 10.39 7.08 -22.34
CA ASP A 101 10.05 5.65 -22.24
C ASP A 101 8.56 5.41 -22.46
N TRP A 102 7.73 6.46 -22.43
CA TRP A 102 6.28 6.35 -22.47
C TRP A 102 5.72 6.53 -23.88
N SER A 103 4.65 5.80 -24.16
CA SER A 103 3.87 5.90 -25.40
C SER A 103 3.08 7.21 -25.49
N VAL A 104 2.88 7.89 -24.35
CA VAL A 104 2.15 9.15 -24.18
C VAL A 104 2.86 10.01 -23.15
N ASP A 105 2.59 11.31 -23.10
CA ASP A 105 3.13 12.12 -22.00
C ASP A 105 2.59 11.57 -20.65
N PRO A 106 3.48 11.26 -19.68
CA PRO A 106 3.08 10.64 -18.42
C PRO A 106 2.12 11.50 -17.59
N PHE A 107 2.07 12.82 -17.84
CA PHE A 107 1.16 13.75 -17.17
C PHE A 107 0.11 14.33 -18.14
N SER A 108 -0.20 13.60 -19.23
CA SER A 108 -1.25 14.01 -20.17
C SER A 108 -2.65 13.93 -19.56
N GLY A 109 -2.90 12.94 -18.69
CA GLY A 109 -4.23 12.57 -18.23
C GLY A 109 -5.17 12.21 -19.38
N GLU A 110 -4.66 11.81 -20.56
CA GLU A 110 -5.51 11.66 -21.73
C GLU A 110 -6.45 10.46 -21.60
N VAL A 111 -7.70 10.65 -22.04
CA VAL A 111 -8.67 9.55 -22.14
C VAL A 111 -8.63 9.03 -23.57
N ARG A 112 -8.04 7.85 -23.77
CA ARG A 112 -7.83 7.25 -25.09
C ARG A 112 -8.11 5.75 -25.05
N ASP A 113 -8.93 5.28 -25.98
CA ASP A 113 -9.33 3.87 -26.12
C ASP A 113 -9.97 3.26 -24.85
N GLY A 114 -10.77 4.06 -24.14
CA GLY A 114 -11.44 3.61 -22.90
C GLY A 114 -10.52 3.53 -21.68
N LEU A 115 -9.32 4.09 -21.77
CA LEU A 115 -8.33 4.13 -20.70
C LEU A 115 -8.01 5.59 -20.37
N VAL A 116 -7.82 5.89 -19.09
CA VAL A 116 -7.21 7.15 -18.64
C VAL A 116 -5.72 6.88 -18.48
N TRP A 117 -4.89 7.61 -19.23
CA TRP A 117 -3.45 7.41 -19.28
C TRP A 117 -2.68 8.39 -18.41
N GLY A 118 -1.65 7.90 -17.75
CA GLY A 118 -0.63 8.69 -17.09
C GLY A 118 -0.19 8.12 -15.75
N ARG A 119 0.91 8.67 -15.24
CA ARG A 119 1.47 8.35 -13.93
C ARG A 119 0.48 8.74 -12.83
N GLY A 120 0.17 7.78 -11.96
CA GLY A 120 -0.84 7.90 -10.91
C GLY A 120 -2.24 7.45 -11.30
N ALA A 121 -2.43 6.92 -12.51
CA ALA A 121 -3.69 6.31 -12.93
C ALA A 121 -4.09 5.07 -12.09
N VAL A 122 -3.12 4.38 -11.50
CA VAL A 122 -3.31 3.23 -10.61
C VAL A 122 -2.81 3.55 -9.20
N ASP A 123 -1.71 4.32 -9.07
CA ASP A 123 -1.07 4.61 -7.78
C ASP A 123 -0.84 6.11 -7.54
N MET A 124 -1.76 6.81 -6.87
CA MET A 124 -3.11 6.33 -6.53
C MET A 124 -4.22 7.35 -6.79
N LYS A 125 -4.00 8.30 -7.71
CA LYS A 125 -4.91 9.41 -8.02
C LYS A 125 -6.30 8.96 -8.50
N ASN A 126 -6.42 7.73 -9.02
CA ASN A 126 -7.72 7.12 -9.29
C ASN A 126 -8.56 6.93 -8.03
N MET A 127 -7.96 6.49 -6.92
CA MET A 127 -8.68 6.30 -5.65
C MET A 127 -9.09 7.64 -5.07
N ASP A 128 -8.24 8.65 -5.17
CA ASP A 128 -8.59 10.01 -4.77
C ASP A 128 -9.78 10.54 -5.56
N ALA A 129 -9.75 10.35 -6.88
CA ALA A 129 -10.86 10.68 -7.76
C ALA A 129 -12.15 9.91 -7.39
N MET A 130 -12.04 8.64 -7.03
CA MET A 130 -13.19 7.83 -6.56
C MET A 130 -13.78 8.40 -5.28
N ILE A 131 -12.95 8.75 -4.28
CA ILE A 131 -13.39 9.35 -3.02
C ILE A 131 -14.12 10.68 -3.29
N LEU A 132 -13.54 11.55 -4.12
CA LEU A 132 -14.13 12.84 -4.49
C LEU A 132 -15.46 12.68 -5.22
N ALA A 133 -15.58 11.72 -6.14
CA ALA A 133 -16.81 11.46 -6.89
C ALA A 133 -17.92 10.93 -5.97
N VAL A 134 -17.61 10.03 -5.04
CA VAL A 134 -18.58 9.50 -4.07
C VAL A 134 -19.12 10.60 -3.15
N LEU A 135 -18.25 11.44 -2.59
CA LEU A 135 -18.68 12.52 -1.70
C LEU A 135 -19.51 13.58 -2.45
N ASN A 136 -19.14 13.92 -3.68
CA ASN A 136 -19.94 14.80 -4.52
C ASN A 136 -21.32 14.20 -4.84
N SER A 137 -21.39 12.90 -5.13
CA SER A 137 -22.66 12.19 -5.32
C SER A 137 -23.54 12.28 -4.07
N TRP A 138 -22.96 12.07 -2.89
CA TRP A 138 -23.71 12.14 -1.64
C TRP A 138 -24.24 13.54 -1.35
N HIS A 139 -23.46 14.57 -1.63
CA HIS A 139 -23.91 15.95 -1.54
C HIS A 139 -25.14 16.21 -2.43
N ARG A 140 -25.07 15.79 -3.70
CA ARG A 140 -26.19 15.97 -4.66
C ARG A 140 -27.44 15.18 -4.29
N THR A 141 -27.28 13.96 -3.79
CA THR A 141 -28.38 13.03 -3.53
C THR A 141 -28.88 13.06 -2.08
N GLY A 142 -28.24 13.84 -1.21
CA GLY A 142 -28.59 13.96 0.21
C GLY A 142 -28.27 12.73 1.04
N VAL A 143 -27.40 11.84 0.54
CA VAL A 143 -26.92 10.67 1.28
C VAL A 143 -26.02 11.13 2.43
N ARG A 144 -26.18 10.49 3.59
CA ARG A 144 -25.28 10.65 4.73
C ARG A 144 -24.81 9.28 5.22
N PRO A 145 -23.52 9.11 5.55
CA PRO A 145 -23.01 7.84 6.06
C PRO A 145 -23.54 7.56 7.48
N ARG A 146 -23.46 6.30 7.89
CA ARG A 146 -23.82 5.88 9.26
C ARG A 146 -22.89 6.51 10.29
N ARG A 147 -21.58 6.32 10.12
CA ARG A 147 -20.52 6.87 10.95
C ARG A 147 -19.84 8.06 10.28
N ASP A 148 -19.07 8.82 11.04
CA ASP A 148 -18.19 9.85 10.48
C ASP A 148 -17.22 9.23 9.46
N ILE A 149 -17.05 9.88 8.32
CA ILE A 149 -15.98 9.58 7.37
C ILE A 149 -14.97 10.71 7.44
N VAL A 150 -13.74 10.40 7.86
CA VAL A 150 -12.62 11.32 7.79
C VAL A 150 -11.86 11.01 6.51
N VAL A 151 -11.74 11.98 5.62
CA VAL A 151 -10.93 11.86 4.41
C VAL A 151 -9.61 12.56 4.61
N ALA A 152 -8.52 11.91 4.21
CA ALA A 152 -7.20 12.51 4.15
C ALA A 152 -6.56 12.27 2.78
N PHE A 153 -6.14 13.34 2.11
CA PHE A 153 -5.25 13.27 0.95
C PHE A 153 -3.85 13.71 1.39
N THR A 154 -2.89 12.80 1.35
CA THR A 154 -1.56 12.97 1.92
C THR A 154 -0.53 13.36 0.88
N ALA A 155 0.54 14.01 1.32
CA ALA A 155 1.77 14.20 0.55
C ALA A 155 2.80 13.14 0.94
N ASP A 156 3.88 13.02 0.15
CA ASP A 156 5.10 12.30 0.51
C ASP A 156 5.03 10.78 0.74
N GLU A 157 3.97 10.09 0.33
CA GLU A 157 3.83 8.63 0.57
C GLU A 157 4.93 7.86 -0.19
N GLU A 158 5.19 8.24 -1.43
CA GLU A 158 6.13 7.57 -2.34
C GLU A 158 7.62 7.79 -1.96
N ALA A 159 7.87 8.40 -0.79
CA ALA A 159 9.20 8.57 -0.22
C ALA A 159 9.25 8.26 1.28
N SER A 160 8.95 9.23 2.14
CA SER A 160 9.19 9.13 3.59
C SER A 160 7.94 9.26 4.46
N ALA A 161 6.84 9.78 3.91
CA ALA A 161 5.64 10.23 4.62
C ALA A 161 5.87 11.34 5.66
N GLU A 162 7.09 11.89 5.78
CA GLU A 162 7.51 12.88 6.80
C GLU A 162 6.71 14.18 6.69
N ASP A 163 6.45 14.65 5.46
CA ASP A 163 5.61 15.82 5.19
C ASP A 163 4.11 15.46 5.07
N GLY A 164 3.82 14.17 5.13
CA GLY A 164 2.55 13.53 4.81
C GLY A 164 1.78 13.01 6.00
N SER A 165 1.45 11.72 5.94
CA SER A 165 0.73 11.01 7.00
C SER A 165 1.47 11.01 8.34
N GLU A 166 2.80 11.06 8.37
CA GLU A 166 3.56 11.18 9.63
C GLU A 166 3.32 12.54 10.29
N PHE A 167 3.44 13.63 9.52
CA PHE A 167 3.10 14.97 9.99
C PHE A 167 1.66 15.04 10.50
N LEU A 168 0.72 14.45 9.76
CA LEU A 168 -0.68 14.39 10.18
C LEU A 168 -0.88 13.61 11.48
N ALA A 169 -0.23 12.46 11.63
CA ALA A 169 -0.33 11.64 12.82
C ALA A 169 0.31 12.30 14.05
N GLU A 170 1.49 12.92 13.89
CA GLU A 170 2.24 13.49 15.01
C GLU A 170 1.72 14.86 15.47
N GLU A 171 1.37 15.74 14.53
CA GLU A 171 1.03 17.14 14.84
C GLU A 171 -0.46 17.43 14.73
N HIS A 172 -1.18 16.66 13.91
CA HIS A 172 -2.61 16.87 13.61
C HIS A 172 -3.50 15.69 14.01
N GLY A 173 -3.03 14.82 14.90
CA GLY A 173 -3.78 13.65 15.38
C GLY A 173 -5.19 13.97 15.91
N HIS A 174 -5.41 15.20 16.42
CA HIS A 174 -6.72 15.68 16.87
C HIS A 174 -7.81 15.65 15.77
N LEU A 175 -7.45 15.74 14.49
CA LEU A 175 -8.41 15.66 13.37
C LEU A 175 -8.98 14.24 13.19
N PHE A 176 -8.27 13.23 13.70
CA PHE A 176 -8.62 11.83 13.62
C PHE A 176 -9.19 11.27 14.93
N GLU A 177 -9.49 12.14 15.91
CA GLU A 177 -10.12 11.71 17.15
C GLU A 177 -11.43 10.96 16.88
N GLY A 178 -11.63 9.86 17.63
CA GLY A 178 -12.80 8.99 17.49
C GLY A 178 -12.81 8.10 16.25
N VAL A 179 -11.76 8.10 15.41
CA VAL A 179 -11.60 7.17 14.30
C VAL A 179 -10.97 5.87 14.83
N SER A 180 -11.55 4.72 14.45
CA SER A 180 -11.04 3.40 14.88
C SER A 180 -10.44 2.57 13.76
N GLU A 181 -10.89 2.80 12.52
CA GLU A 181 -10.52 2.01 11.36
C GLU A 181 -10.23 2.93 10.18
N GLY A 182 -9.47 2.45 9.21
CA GLY A 182 -9.14 3.17 7.99
C GLY A 182 -9.14 2.25 6.77
N VAL A 183 -9.42 2.82 5.60
CA VAL A 183 -9.19 2.19 4.30
C VAL A 183 -8.31 3.06 3.42
N SER A 184 -7.43 2.42 2.65
CA SER A 184 -6.44 3.07 1.78
C SER A 184 -6.25 2.32 0.46
N GLU A 185 -5.14 2.59 -0.21
CA GLU A 185 -4.69 1.94 -1.44
C GLU A 185 -4.53 0.41 -1.36
N SER A 186 -4.15 -0.19 -2.49
CA SER A 186 -3.61 -1.55 -2.55
C SER A 186 -4.55 -2.65 -2.00
N GLY A 187 -5.76 -2.72 -2.54
CA GLY A 187 -6.67 -3.85 -2.35
C GLY A 187 -7.96 -3.72 -3.16
N ALA A 188 -8.77 -4.79 -3.21
CA ALA A 188 -10.00 -4.92 -3.99
C ALA A 188 -9.88 -4.69 -5.51
N PHE A 189 -8.67 -4.70 -6.06
CA PHE A 189 -8.45 -4.81 -7.50
C PHE A 189 -8.66 -6.24 -8.00
N THR A 190 -8.92 -6.44 -9.29
CA THR A 190 -9.03 -7.80 -9.87
C THR A 190 -7.66 -8.40 -10.17
N PHE A 191 -7.41 -9.59 -9.64
CA PHE A 191 -6.34 -10.50 -10.05
C PHE A 191 -6.94 -11.63 -10.91
N HIS A 192 -6.50 -11.71 -12.17
CA HIS A 192 -6.88 -12.79 -13.08
C HIS A 192 -5.90 -13.95 -12.95
N ASP A 193 -6.39 -15.12 -12.55
CA ASP A 193 -5.54 -16.29 -12.35
C ASP A 193 -5.20 -17.08 -13.62
N GLY A 194 -5.75 -16.67 -14.77
CA GLY A 194 -5.59 -17.31 -16.07
C GLY A 194 -6.46 -18.55 -16.29
N SER A 195 -7.23 -18.99 -15.28
CA SER A 195 -8.18 -20.11 -15.37
C SER A 195 -9.65 -19.66 -15.46
N GLY A 196 -9.88 -18.35 -15.46
CA GLY A 196 -11.20 -17.72 -15.56
C GLY A 196 -11.74 -17.21 -14.23
N ASN A 197 -11.00 -17.35 -13.13
CA ASN A 197 -11.40 -16.80 -11.84
C ASN A 197 -10.92 -15.35 -11.69
N GLU A 198 -11.78 -14.52 -11.11
CA GLU A 198 -11.46 -13.15 -10.68
C GLU A 198 -11.27 -13.14 -9.16
N LEU A 199 -10.03 -13.08 -8.70
CA LEU A 199 -9.72 -12.91 -7.27
C LEU A 199 -9.66 -11.41 -6.94
N TYR A 200 -10.20 -11.02 -5.79
CA TYR A 200 -10.18 -9.64 -5.31
C TYR A 200 -9.42 -9.59 -3.96
N PRO A 201 -8.08 -9.46 -3.96
CA PRO A 201 -7.29 -9.35 -2.75
C PRO A 201 -7.66 -8.10 -1.94
N ILE A 202 -8.18 -8.25 -0.72
CA ILE A 202 -8.46 -7.14 0.21
C ILE A 202 -7.36 -7.14 1.27
N ALA A 203 -6.58 -6.05 1.35
CA ALA A 203 -5.44 -6.04 2.25
C ALA A 203 -5.89 -5.90 3.71
N ALA A 204 -5.38 -6.78 4.55
CA ALA A 204 -5.56 -6.77 6.00
C ALA A 204 -4.23 -6.95 6.73
N GLY A 205 -3.12 -6.79 6.02
CA GLY A 205 -1.80 -6.82 6.63
C GLY A 205 -0.73 -6.30 5.67
N GLU A 206 0.37 -5.85 6.25
CA GLU A 206 1.52 -5.32 5.53
C GLU A 206 2.80 -5.81 6.19
N ARG A 207 3.83 -6.08 5.38
CA ARG A 207 5.16 -6.33 5.93
C ARG A 207 5.73 -5.05 6.53
N GLY A 208 6.58 -5.24 7.54
CA GLY A 208 7.44 -4.19 8.04
C GLY A 208 8.66 -4.03 7.16
N THR A 209 9.19 -2.81 7.10
CA THR A 209 10.43 -2.48 6.39
C THR A 209 11.57 -2.41 7.39
N ALA A 210 12.69 -3.04 7.06
CA ALA A 210 13.90 -3.09 7.86
C ALA A 210 15.12 -2.93 6.94
N TRP A 211 15.34 -1.72 6.45
CA TRP A 211 16.55 -1.42 5.68
C TRP A 211 17.71 -1.21 6.64
N LEU A 212 18.76 -2.02 6.48
CA LEU A 212 19.86 -2.09 7.44
C LEU A 212 21.13 -1.53 6.81
N GLU A 213 21.86 -0.71 7.57
CA GLU A 213 23.26 -0.41 7.29
C GLU A 213 24.15 -1.31 8.16
N LEU A 214 25.00 -2.09 7.51
CA LEU A 214 26.01 -2.93 8.16
C LEU A 214 27.36 -2.23 8.09
N THR A 215 28.07 -2.19 9.22
CA THR A 215 29.42 -1.62 9.31
C THR A 215 30.38 -2.63 9.92
N ALA A 216 31.41 -3.01 9.15
CA ALA A 216 32.57 -3.73 9.68
C ALA A 216 33.75 -2.78 9.87
N ARG A 217 34.44 -2.90 11.01
CA ARG A 217 35.69 -2.18 11.28
C ARG A 217 36.86 -3.15 11.38
N GLY A 218 38.03 -2.67 10.99
CA GLY A 218 39.24 -3.48 10.92
C GLY A 218 40.50 -2.62 10.95
N ARG A 219 41.65 -3.30 10.96
CA ARG A 219 42.94 -2.63 10.96
C ARG A 219 43.36 -2.28 9.53
N ALA A 220 43.53 -0.98 9.25
CA ALA A 220 44.08 -0.56 7.96
C ALA A 220 45.54 -1.02 7.80
N GLY A 221 45.97 -1.29 6.56
CA GLY A 221 47.34 -1.77 6.34
C GLY A 221 47.73 -1.94 4.88
N HIS A 222 48.98 -2.33 4.64
CA HIS A 222 49.46 -2.67 3.31
C HIS A 222 48.96 -4.06 2.91
N GLY A 223 48.43 -4.22 1.69
CA GLY A 223 47.81 -5.46 1.20
C GLY A 223 48.73 -6.69 1.17
N SER A 224 50.05 -6.48 1.22
CA SER A 224 51.03 -7.59 1.28
C SER A 224 51.24 -8.17 2.69
N LYS A 225 50.64 -7.58 3.74
CA LYS A 225 50.80 -8.03 5.13
C LYS A 225 49.59 -8.87 5.55
N ALA A 226 49.84 -9.92 6.34
CA ALA A 226 48.76 -10.69 6.96
C ALA A 226 47.91 -9.79 7.88
N ASN A 227 46.59 -9.91 7.78
CA ASN A 227 45.65 -9.11 8.56
C ASN A 227 44.39 -9.91 8.92
N ALA A 228 44.31 -10.37 10.16
CA ALA A 228 43.13 -11.09 10.67
C ALA A 228 41.94 -10.15 10.96
N GLU A 229 42.17 -8.85 11.10
CA GLU A 229 41.15 -7.82 11.37
C GLU A 229 40.77 -7.10 10.08
N ASN A 230 40.49 -7.86 9.00
CA ASN A 230 40.16 -7.29 7.70
C ASN A 230 38.67 -6.95 7.61
N ALA A 231 38.34 -5.65 7.54
CA ALA A 231 36.95 -5.17 7.46
C ALA A 231 36.20 -5.75 6.24
N VAL A 232 36.87 -5.88 5.09
CA VAL A 232 36.27 -6.43 3.87
C VAL A 232 35.89 -7.89 4.07
N SER A 233 36.81 -8.69 4.61
CA SER A 233 36.56 -10.13 4.82
C SER A 233 35.47 -10.38 5.87
N ARG A 234 35.44 -9.58 6.95
CA ARG A 234 34.40 -9.64 7.98
C ARG A 234 33.02 -9.33 7.42
N LEU A 235 32.90 -8.20 6.72
CA LEU A 235 31.64 -7.79 6.11
C LEU A 235 31.17 -8.78 5.04
N ALA A 236 32.07 -9.21 4.15
CA ALA A 236 31.73 -10.16 3.09
C ALA A 236 31.23 -11.49 3.67
N ALA A 237 31.80 -11.97 4.78
CA ALA A 237 31.32 -13.16 5.46
C ALA A 237 29.91 -12.98 6.05
N ALA A 238 29.61 -11.84 6.68
CA ALA A 238 28.26 -11.53 7.18
C ALA A 238 27.24 -11.42 6.04
N VAL A 239 27.55 -10.65 5.00
CA VAL A 239 26.70 -10.51 3.80
C VAL A 239 26.43 -11.86 3.13
N THR A 240 27.44 -12.73 3.05
CA THR A 240 27.26 -14.10 2.51
C THR A 240 26.32 -14.93 3.37
N ARG A 241 26.45 -14.88 4.70
CA ARG A 241 25.52 -15.58 5.61
C ARG A 241 24.09 -15.08 5.47
N ILE A 242 23.90 -13.75 5.37
CA ILE A 242 22.60 -13.11 5.17
C ILE A 242 21.98 -13.56 3.84
N GLY A 243 22.70 -13.43 2.72
CA GLY A 243 22.18 -13.79 1.40
C GLY A 243 21.93 -15.30 1.22
N ALA A 244 22.55 -16.16 2.04
CA ALA A 244 22.32 -17.60 2.03
C ALA A 244 21.26 -18.06 3.06
N HIS A 245 20.78 -17.17 3.92
CA HIS A 245 19.85 -17.53 4.98
C HIS A 245 18.47 -17.87 4.41
N LYS A 246 17.95 -19.04 4.78
CA LYS A 246 16.58 -19.45 4.45
C LYS A 246 15.68 -19.15 5.63
N TRP A 247 14.86 -18.12 5.49
CA TRP A 247 13.90 -17.75 6.53
C TRP A 247 12.87 -18.88 6.74
N PRO A 248 12.51 -19.18 8.01
CA PRO A 248 11.50 -20.17 8.30
C PRO A 248 10.11 -19.68 7.89
N VAL A 249 9.22 -20.62 7.59
CA VAL A 249 7.81 -20.33 7.31
C VAL A 249 7.13 -19.79 8.57
N ARG A 250 6.43 -18.67 8.40
CA ARG A 250 5.60 -18.02 9.42
C ARG A 250 4.29 -17.59 8.76
N LEU A 251 3.23 -18.35 8.98
CA LEU A 251 1.92 -18.02 8.46
C LEU A 251 1.20 -17.12 9.47
N THR A 252 1.02 -15.85 9.10
CA THR A 252 0.20 -14.93 9.89
C THR A 252 -1.28 -15.27 9.72
N PRO A 253 -2.18 -14.82 10.61
CA PRO A 253 -3.62 -15.08 10.46
C PRO A 253 -4.17 -14.68 9.07
N VAL A 254 -3.70 -13.55 8.53
CA VAL A 254 -4.08 -13.04 7.21
C VAL A 254 -3.59 -13.97 6.09
N VAL A 255 -2.33 -14.38 6.14
CA VAL A 255 -1.74 -15.26 5.11
C VAL A 255 -2.34 -16.66 5.17
N SER A 256 -2.60 -17.20 6.37
CA SER A 256 -3.30 -18.48 6.55
C SER A 256 -4.71 -18.43 5.96
N ALA A 257 -5.44 -17.33 6.17
CA ALA A 257 -6.77 -17.15 5.59
C ALA A 257 -6.72 -16.99 4.07
N ALA A 258 -5.75 -16.25 3.54
CA ALA A 258 -5.52 -16.11 2.10
C ALA A 258 -5.22 -17.45 1.43
N LEU A 259 -4.32 -18.26 2.00
CA LEU A 259 -4.00 -19.60 1.50
C LEU A 259 -5.22 -20.52 1.49
N LYS A 260 -6.07 -20.45 2.52
CA LYS A 260 -7.33 -21.22 2.58
C LYS A 260 -8.32 -20.77 1.52
N ASP A 261 -8.61 -19.47 1.44
CA ASP A 261 -9.60 -18.93 0.51
C ASP A 261 -9.16 -19.14 -0.95
N ILE A 262 -7.89 -18.88 -1.29
CA ILE A 262 -7.35 -19.13 -2.64
C ILE A 262 -7.28 -20.63 -2.93
N GLY A 263 -6.84 -21.44 -1.96
CA GLY A 263 -6.79 -22.90 -2.09
C GLY A 263 -8.13 -23.52 -2.43
N ALA A 264 -9.21 -23.04 -1.79
CA ALA A 264 -10.57 -23.48 -2.06
C ALA A 264 -11.00 -23.27 -3.52
N VAL A 265 -10.53 -22.19 -4.17
CA VAL A 265 -10.79 -21.93 -5.61
C VAL A 265 -10.23 -23.05 -6.48
N TYR A 266 -9.10 -23.65 -6.08
CA TYR A 266 -8.45 -24.75 -6.79
C TYR A 266 -8.81 -26.14 -6.25
N GLY A 267 -9.77 -26.23 -5.31
CA GLY A 267 -10.12 -27.50 -4.65
C GLY A 267 -8.99 -28.09 -3.80
N LEU A 268 -8.09 -27.24 -3.29
CA LEU A 268 -6.96 -27.64 -2.46
C LEU A 268 -7.31 -27.48 -0.98
N GLU A 269 -7.64 -28.59 -0.33
CA GLU A 269 -7.77 -28.64 1.13
C GLU A 269 -6.41 -28.96 1.77
N ALA A 270 -6.01 -28.17 2.76
CA ALA A 270 -4.79 -28.40 3.54
C ALA A 270 -4.99 -27.97 4.99
N ASP A 271 -4.43 -28.76 5.91
CA ASP A 271 -4.22 -28.33 7.29
C ASP A 271 -2.93 -27.53 7.36
N LEU A 272 -3.05 -26.20 7.35
CA LEU A 272 -1.90 -25.28 7.35
C LEU A 272 -1.11 -25.30 8.67
N GLU A 273 -1.67 -25.89 9.73
CA GLU A 273 -1.03 -26.02 11.05
C GLU A 273 -0.32 -27.38 11.22
N ALA A 274 -0.44 -28.28 10.23
CA ALA A 274 0.19 -29.59 10.29
C ALA A 274 1.73 -29.44 10.33
N PRO A 275 2.45 -30.17 11.21
CA PRO A 275 3.91 -30.06 11.32
C PRO A 275 4.68 -30.39 10.04
N ASP A 276 4.09 -31.17 9.14
CA ASP A 276 4.63 -31.59 7.84
C ASP A 276 4.02 -30.80 6.66
N PHE A 277 3.29 -29.71 6.92
CA PHE A 277 2.77 -28.84 5.88
C PHE A 277 3.90 -28.17 5.09
N ASP A 278 4.05 -28.57 3.83
CA ASP A 278 5.01 -27.97 2.90
C ASP A 278 4.36 -26.80 2.15
N VAL A 279 4.60 -25.59 2.65
CA VAL A 279 4.07 -24.36 2.05
C VAL A 279 4.57 -24.16 0.62
N ASP A 280 5.81 -24.55 0.30
CA ASP A 280 6.38 -24.30 -1.03
C ASP A 280 5.73 -25.25 -2.06
N ALA A 281 5.51 -26.50 -1.68
CA ALA A 281 4.74 -27.45 -2.48
C ALA A 281 3.27 -27.03 -2.62
N TYR A 282 2.68 -26.38 -1.60
CA TYR A 282 1.33 -25.84 -1.68
C TYR A 282 1.25 -24.64 -2.63
N LEU A 283 2.15 -23.67 -2.50
CA LEU A 283 2.26 -22.51 -3.39
C LEU A 283 2.43 -22.94 -4.86
N ALA A 284 3.23 -23.96 -5.13
CA ALA A 284 3.40 -24.50 -6.48
C ALA A 284 2.08 -25.00 -7.11
N LYS A 285 1.11 -25.43 -6.30
CA LYS A 285 -0.22 -25.87 -6.78
C LYS A 285 -1.20 -24.73 -7.03
N LEU A 286 -0.94 -23.53 -6.48
CA LEU A 286 -1.78 -22.34 -6.69
C LEU A 286 -1.54 -21.67 -8.07
N GLY A 287 -0.51 -22.10 -8.80
CA GLY A 287 -0.19 -21.52 -10.11
C GLY A 287 0.08 -20.01 -10.00
N PRO A 288 -0.46 -19.18 -10.91
CA PRO A 288 -0.29 -17.72 -10.86
C PRO A 288 -0.74 -17.09 -9.54
N ALA A 289 -1.81 -17.58 -8.90
CA ALA A 289 -2.33 -17.01 -7.66
C ALA A 289 -1.34 -17.12 -6.47
N ALA A 290 -0.30 -17.95 -6.58
CA ALA A 290 0.79 -17.98 -5.61
C ALA A 290 1.45 -16.60 -5.43
N SER A 291 1.47 -15.75 -6.45
CA SER A 291 2.08 -14.41 -6.37
C SER A 291 1.42 -13.51 -5.34
N LEU A 292 0.15 -13.75 -4.97
CA LEU A 292 -0.57 -12.99 -3.95
C LEU A 292 -0.10 -13.27 -2.51
N VAL A 293 0.63 -14.37 -2.28
CA VAL A 293 0.98 -14.84 -0.93
C VAL A 293 2.45 -15.25 -0.78
N ALA A 294 3.14 -15.58 -1.86
CA ALA A 294 4.50 -16.13 -1.80
C ALA A 294 5.52 -15.21 -1.12
N SER A 295 5.34 -13.90 -1.23
CA SER A 295 6.23 -12.90 -0.62
C SER A 295 5.93 -12.64 0.87
N THR A 296 4.88 -13.25 1.44
CA THR A 296 4.41 -12.99 2.81
C THR A 296 4.33 -14.24 3.69
N VAL A 297 4.79 -15.40 3.21
CA VAL A 297 4.90 -16.62 4.04
C VAL A 297 6.16 -16.65 4.91
N ARG A 298 7.10 -15.71 4.69
CA ARG A 298 8.41 -15.64 5.37
C ARG A 298 8.89 -14.19 5.53
N ASN A 299 9.78 -13.97 6.49
CA ASN A 299 10.67 -12.82 6.48
C ASN A 299 11.65 -12.90 5.29
N SER A 300 12.34 -11.80 4.97
CA SER A 300 13.37 -11.79 3.92
C SER A 300 14.46 -10.78 4.24
N SER A 301 15.68 -11.05 3.77
CA SER A 301 16.84 -10.16 3.88
C SER A 301 17.70 -10.30 2.64
N ASN A 302 17.82 -9.23 1.86
CA ASN A 302 18.54 -9.24 0.58
C ASN A 302 19.68 -8.22 0.63
N PRO A 303 20.95 -8.60 0.41
CA PRO A 303 22.02 -7.63 0.22
C PRO A 303 21.82 -6.84 -1.07
N THR A 304 21.83 -5.50 -0.97
CA THR A 304 21.55 -4.60 -2.10
C THR A 304 22.72 -3.69 -2.44
N MET A 305 23.56 -3.32 -1.46
CA MET A 305 24.75 -2.49 -1.68
C MET A 305 25.96 -2.99 -0.90
N LEU A 306 27.15 -2.79 -1.47
CA LEU A 306 28.43 -3.10 -0.83
C LEU A 306 29.47 -2.03 -1.18
N ASN A 307 30.11 -1.45 -0.17
CA ASN A 307 31.13 -0.43 -0.33
C ASN A 307 32.38 -0.75 0.51
N ALA A 308 33.53 -0.97 -0.14
CA ALA A 308 34.77 -1.32 0.53
C ALA A 308 36.02 -1.03 -0.31
N GLY A 309 37.04 -0.44 0.33
CA GLY A 309 38.36 -0.23 -0.28
C GLY A 309 38.41 0.90 -1.31
N TYR A 310 39.62 1.39 -1.60
CA TYR A 310 39.85 2.46 -2.57
C TYR A 310 41.14 2.28 -3.38
N LYS A 311 41.99 1.29 -3.04
CA LYS A 311 43.23 0.98 -3.74
C LYS A 311 43.64 -0.47 -3.47
N VAL A 312 44.01 -1.20 -4.50
CA VAL A 312 44.28 -2.66 -4.43
C VAL A 312 45.34 -3.08 -3.40
N ASN A 313 46.36 -2.25 -3.15
CA ASN A 313 47.43 -2.56 -2.19
C ASN A 313 47.19 -1.97 -0.79
N VAL A 314 45.97 -1.52 -0.49
CA VAL A 314 45.59 -0.97 0.80
C VAL A 314 44.41 -1.76 1.38
N ILE A 315 44.59 -2.28 2.58
CA ILE A 315 43.51 -2.87 3.39
C ILE A 315 42.76 -1.70 4.04
N PRO A 316 41.45 -1.52 3.78
CA PRO A 316 40.68 -0.43 4.37
C PRO A 316 40.41 -0.68 5.86
N GLY A 317 40.23 0.39 6.62
CA GLY A 317 39.85 0.31 8.04
C GLY A 317 38.36 0.05 8.28
N SER A 318 37.52 0.19 7.24
CA SER A 318 36.08 -0.05 7.31
C SER A 318 35.53 -0.56 5.99
N ALA A 319 34.36 -1.19 6.06
CA ALA A 319 33.53 -1.58 4.94
C ALA A 319 32.06 -1.47 5.35
N THR A 320 31.18 -1.08 4.42
CA THR A 320 29.74 -0.97 4.67
C THR A 320 28.90 -1.73 3.63
N ALA A 321 27.70 -2.16 4.02
CA ALA A 321 26.73 -2.79 3.14
C ALA A 321 25.30 -2.38 3.50
N MET A 322 24.39 -2.39 2.52
CA MET A 322 22.96 -2.20 2.74
C MET A 322 22.21 -3.52 2.52
N ILE A 323 21.26 -3.80 3.41
CA ILE A 323 20.37 -4.97 3.33
C ILE A 323 18.93 -4.48 3.26
N ASP A 324 18.15 -4.90 2.25
CA ASP A 324 16.69 -4.76 2.27
C ASP A 324 16.11 -5.94 3.08
N GLY A 325 15.77 -5.64 4.34
CA GLY A 325 15.04 -6.53 5.22
C GLY A 325 13.54 -6.24 5.19
N ARG A 326 12.74 -7.31 5.23
CA ARG A 326 11.29 -7.22 5.40
C ARG A 326 10.84 -8.27 6.41
N PHE A 327 10.01 -7.87 7.37
CA PHE A 327 9.52 -8.78 8.41
C PHE A 327 7.99 -8.85 8.44
N LEU A 328 7.46 -9.98 8.88
CA LEU A 328 6.02 -10.23 8.96
C LEU A 328 5.43 -9.63 10.25
N PRO A 329 4.12 -9.34 10.27
CA PRO A 329 3.41 -8.96 11.50
C PRO A 329 3.68 -9.93 12.65
N GLY A 330 4.18 -9.41 13.78
CA GLY A 330 4.54 -10.20 14.96
C GLY A 330 5.92 -10.89 14.92
N HIS A 331 6.71 -10.71 13.86
CA HIS A 331 7.99 -11.41 13.65
C HIS A 331 9.22 -10.49 13.58
N GLU A 332 9.12 -9.25 14.08
CA GLU A 332 10.25 -8.33 14.11
C GLU A 332 11.38 -8.80 15.05
N ASP A 333 11.05 -9.28 16.25
CA ASP A 333 12.06 -9.75 17.19
C ASP A 333 12.83 -10.97 16.66
N GLU A 334 12.14 -11.88 15.97
CA GLU A 334 12.75 -12.99 15.25
C GLU A 334 13.69 -12.49 14.14
N PHE A 335 13.27 -11.45 13.41
CA PHE A 335 14.11 -10.84 12.38
C PHE A 335 15.39 -10.25 12.99
N ARG A 336 15.27 -9.44 14.06
CA ARG A 336 16.39 -8.79 14.73
C ARG A 336 17.38 -9.80 15.32
N ALA A 337 16.88 -10.80 16.04
CA ALA A 337 17.72 -11.86 16.61
C ALA A 337 18.48 -12.63 15.52
N THR A 338 17.82 -12.90 14.39
CA THR A 338 18.45 -13.54 13.23
C THR A 338 19.54 -12.65 12.62
N MET A 339 19.30 -11.34 12.50
CA MET A 339 20.32 -10.41 12.00
C MET A 339 21.52 -10.30 12.94
N ASP A 340 21.31 -10.31 14.26
CA ASP A 340 22.39 -10.36 15.25
C ASP A 340 23.26 -11.61 15.11
N GLU A 341 22.63 -12.78 14.94
CA GLU A 341 23.35 -14.04 14.71
C GLU A 341 24.15 -14.01 13.40
N LEU A 342 23.51 -13.57 12.30
CA LEU A 342 24.12 -13.59 10.98
C LEU A 342 25.23 -12.55 10.83
N THR A 343 25.15 -11.41 11.50
CA THR A 343 26.22 -10.40 11.50
C THR A 343 27.38 -10.79 12.40
N GLY A 344 27.09 -11.40 13.56
CA GLY A 344 28.09 -11.81 14.53
C GLY A 344 28.80 -10.63 15.22
N PRO A 345 29.82 -10.88 16.06
CA PRO A 345 30.38 -9.85 16.94
C PRO A 345 31.24 -8.79 16.22
N ASP A 346 31.63 -9.04 14.98
CA ASP A 346 32.60 -8.23 14.23
C ASP A 346 31.95 -7.24 13.23
N VAL A 347 30.63 -7.31 13.05
CA VAL A 347 29.86 -6.45 12.14
C VAL A 347 28.69 -5.87 12.91
N ALA A 348 28.68 -4.56 13.08
CA ALA A 348 27.53 -3.86 13.65
C ALA A 348 26.48 -3.62 12.57
N TRP A 349 25.22 -3.51 12.96
CA TRP A 349 24.15 -3.07 12.09
C TRP A 349 23.20 -2.12 12.80
N GLU A 350 22.58 -1.22 12.05
CA GLU A 350 21.51 -0.35 12.51
C GLU A 350 20.43 -0.21 11.43
N PHE A 351 19.24 0.22 11.83
CA PHE A 351 18.19 0.56 10.87
C PHE A 351 18.54 1.86 10.18
N HIS A 352 18.73 1.82 8.87
CA HIS A 352 18.77 2.99 8.01
C HIS A 352 17.35 3.56 7.80
N HIS A 353 16.38 2.65 7.64
CA HIS A 353 14.95 2.98 7.60
C HIS A 353 14.17 1.79 8.19
N ARG A 354 13.15 2.10 8.99
CA ARG A 354 12.33 1.09 9.66
C ARG A 354 10.88 1.53 9.69
N GLU A 355 10.02 0.64 9.23
CA GLU A 355 8.58 0.80 9.30
C GLU A 355 7.90 -0.43 9.89
N THR A 356 6.83 -0.22 10.65
CA THR A 356 6.16 -1.32 11.36
C THR A 356 5.42 -2.25 10.39
N ALA A 357 5.32 -3.53 10.75
CA ALA A 357 4.38 -4.44 10.11
C ALA A 357 2.96 -4.18 10.64
N LEU A 358 1.94 -4.36 9.81
CA LEU A 358 0.54 -4.16 10.19
C LEU A 358 -0.27 -5.44 10.01
N THR A 359 -1.28 -5.60 10.86
CA THR A 359 -2.31 -6.63 10.69
C THR A 359 -3.65 -6.09 11.18
N ALA A 360 -4.70 -6.46 10.48
CA ALA A 360 -6.07 -6.09 10.76
C ALA A 360 -6.95 -7.35 10.92
N PRO A 361 -8.01 -7.30 11.74
CA PRO A 361 -8.88 -8.43 11.99
C PRO A 361 -9.77 -8.76 10.77
N LEU A 362 -9.79 -10.02 10.37
CA LEU A 362 -10.61 -10.52 9.25
C LEU A 362 -12.06 -10.81 9.65
N ASP A 363 -12.36 -10.91 10.94
CA ASP A 363 -13.68 -11.13 11.51
C ASP A 363 -14.41 -9.82 11.86
N SER A 364 -13.86 -8.67 11.46
CA SER A 364 -14.47 -7.37 11.68
C SER A 364 -15.69 -7.14 10.78
N PRO A 365 -16.70 -6.37 11.25
CA PRO A 365 -17.79 -5.92 10.39
C PRO A 365 -17.30 -5.16 9.16
N THR A 366 -16.28 -4.31 9.31
CA THR A 366 -15.69 -3.52 8.21
C THR A 366 -15.13 -4.42 7.12
N TYR A 367 -14.36 -5.45 7.47
CA TYR A 367 -13.84 -6.40 6.50
C TYR A 367 -14.95 -7.18 5.80
N ALA A 368 -15.99 -7.60 6.54
CA ALA A 368 -17.16 -8.24 5.94
C ALA A 368 -17.88 -7.33 4.92
N ARG A 369 -18.06 -6.04 5.23
CA ARG A 369 -18.69 -5.05 4.33
C ARG A 369 -17.88 -4.80 3.06
N MET A 370 -16.56 -4.80 3.13
CA MET A 370 -15.70 -4.71 1.94
C MET A 370 -15.92 -5.91 1.00
N ARG A 371 -15.97 -7.13 1.55
CA ARG A 371 -16.26 -8.35 0.76
C ARG A 371 -17.65 -8.32 0.14
N GLU A 372 -18.65 -7.87 0.90
CA GLU A 372 -20.02 -7.74 0.43
C GLU A 372 -20.14 -6.74 -0.72
N ALA A 373 -19.49 -5.56 -0.59
CA ALA A 373 -19.49 -4.54 -1.63
C ALA A 373 -18.87 -5.04 -2.94
N VAL A 374 -17.75 -5.78 -2.87
CA VAL A 374 -17.15 -6.40 -4.06
C VAL A 374 -18.12 -7.41 -4.70
N ARG A 375 -18.72 -8.32 -3.91
CA ARG A 375 -19.64 -9.34 -4.41
C ARG A 375 -20.92 -8.77 -5.03
N GLU A 376 -21.35 -7.60 -4.59
CA GLU A 376 -22.54 -6.94 -5.15
C GLU A 376 -22.32 -6.52 -6.62
N PHE A 377 -21.11 -6.06 -6.96
CA PHE A 377 -20.78 -5.60 -8.31
C PHE A 377 -19.95 -6.60 -9.14
N ALA A 378 -19.40 -7.63 -8.49
CA ALA A 378 -18.75 -8.78 -9.10
C ALA A 378 -19.26 -10.08 -8.44
N PRO A 379 -20.46 -10.59 -8.82
CA PRO A 379 -21.07 -11.77 -8.18
C PRO A 379 -20.23 -13.05 -8.28
N GLU A 380 -19.48 -13.22 -9.36
CA GLU A 380 -18.54 -14.33 -9.57
C GLU A 380 -17.13 -14.03 -9.03
N GLY A 381 -16.91 -12.79 -8.58
CA GLY A 381 -15.65 -12.36 -7.99
C GLY A 381 -15.44 -12.96 -6.61
N ILE A 382 -14.20 -13.30 -6.28
CA ILE A 382 -13.83 -14.00 -5.05
C ILE A 382 -12.96 -13.07 -4.19
N PRO A 383 -13.53 -12.35 -3.20
CA PRO A 383 -12.75 -11.56 -2.27
C PRO A 383 -11.94 -12.46 -1.33
N VAL A 384 -10.62 -12.30 -1.36
CA VAL A 384 -9.66 -13.07 -0.56
C VAL A 384 -8.83 -12.13 0.33
N PRO A 385 -8.42 -12.57 1.53
CA PRO A 385 -7.45 -11.82 2.34
C PRO A 385 -6.14 -11.63 1.60
N TYR A 386 -5.50 -10.49 1.85
CA TYR A 386 -4.22 -10.14 1.27
C TYR A 386 -3.29 -9.52 2.31
N CYS A 387 -2.03 -9.95 2.29
CA CYS A 387 -0.96 -9.31 3.03
C CYS A 387 -0.02 -8.70 2.01
N MET A 388 0.11 -7.37 2.05
CA MET A 388 0.98 -6.64 1.15
C MET A 388 2.45 -6.89 1.48
N SER A 389 3.26 -7.02 0.43
CA SER A 389 4.71 -7.09 0.58
C SER A 389 5.36 -5.73 0.85
N GLY A 390 4.72 -4.65 0.39
CA GLY A 390 5.07 -3.26 0.65
C GLY A 390 4.39 -2.70 1.91
N GLY A 391 4.37 -1.38 1.99
CA GLY A 391 3.74 -0.62 3.06
C GLY A 391 2.93 0.53 2.48
N THR A 392 2.04 1.10 3.29
CA THR A 392 1.23 2.29 2.94
C THR A 392 1.25 3.29 4.09
N ASP A 393 0.67 4.47 3.88
CA ASP A 393 0.38 5.47 4.92
C ASP A 393 -0.43 4.94 6.12
N ALA A 394 -1.06 3.76 6.01
CA ALA A 394 -1.73 3.12 7.13
C ALA A 394 -0.78 2.90 8.32
N LYS A 395 0.54 2.81 8.10
CA LYS A 395 1.54 2.65 9.16
C LYS A 395 1.59 3.86 10.09
N GLN A 396 1.52 5.06 9.55
CA GLN A 396 1.58 6.31 10.31
C GLN A 396 0.27 6.50 11.06
N PHE A 397 -0.88 6.26 10.41
CA PHE A 397 -2.18 6.31 11.08
C PHE A 397 -2.35 5.21 12.15
N SER A 398 -1.67 4.08 12.04
CA SER A 398 -1.69 3.04 13.09
C SER A 398 -1.13 3.54 14.43
N ARG A 399 -0.25 4.56 14.41
CA ARG A 399 0.29 5.20 15.62
C ARG A 399 -0.79 5.95 16.41
N LEU A 400 -1.90 6.31 15.76
CA LEU A 400 -3.11 6.87 16.37
C LEU A 400 -4.09 5.81 16.87
N GLY A 401 -3.77 4.52 16.72
CA GLY A 401 -4.67 3.40 17.06
C GLY A 401 -5.69 3.07 15.96
N ILE A 402 -5.52 3.60 14.75
CA ILE A 402 -6.40 3.33 13.61
C ILE A 402 -6.01 2.01 12.94
N THR A 403 -6.95 1.09 12.84
CA THR A 403 -6.74 -0.20 12.16
C THR A 403 -6.97 -0.04 10.65
N GLY A 404 -5.92 -0.16 9.84
CA GLY A 404 -5.97 0.04 8.38
C GLY A 404 -6.24 -1.23 7.57
N TYR A 405 -6.99 -1.09 6.48
CA TYR A 405 -7.17 -2.09 5.42
C TYR A 405 -6.87 -1.45 4.05
N GLY A 406 -6.40 -2.23 3.08
CA GLY A 406 -6.28 -1.77 1.70
C GLY A 406 -7.52 -2.10 0.88
N PHE A 407 -8.14 -1.07 0.30
CA PHE A 407 -9.41 -1.15 -0.43
C PHE A 407 -9.56 -0.03 -1.47
N SER A 408 -8.87 -0.21 -2.60
CA SER A 408 -8.96 0.63 -3.82
C SER A 408 -9.57 -0.18 -4.96
N PRO A 409 -10.90 -0.34 -4.97
CA PRO A 409 -11.56 -1.32 -5.84
C PRO A 409 -11.43 -0.96 -7.32
N LEU A 410 -10.90 -1.90 -8.11
CA LEU A 410 -10.75 -1.75 -9.56
C LEU A 410 -11.02 -3.07 -10.27
N ARG A 411 -11.98 -3.07 -11.20
CA ARG A 411 -12.21 -4.25 -12.05
C ARG A 411 -11.38 -4.20 -13.32
N MET A 412 -10.18 -4.76 -13.25
CA MET A 412 -9.23 -4.78 -14.37
C MET A 412 -9.65 -5.84 -15.41
N PRO A 413 -9.54 -5.58 -16.72
CA PRO A 413 -9.82 -6.58 -17.75
C PRO A 413 -8.71 -7.64 -17.82
N PRO A 414 -9.01 -8.87 -18.29
CA PRO A 414 -7.98 -9.86 -18.58
C PRO A 414 -6.92 -9.33 -19.54
N GLY A 415 -5.65 -9.65 -19.29
CA GLY A 415 -4.53 -9.25 -20.14
C GLY A 415 -3.96 -7.86 -19.88
N LEU A 416 -4.57 -7.06 -19.00
CA LEU A 416 -3.95 -5.85 -18.46
C LEU A 416 -3.30 -6.18 -17.11
N ASP A 417 -1.97 -6.27 -17.09
CA ASP A 417 -1.22 -6.62 -15.89
C ASP A 417 -1.15 -5.44 -14.91
N TYR A 418 -2.11 -5.40 -13.99
CA TYR A 418 -2.22 -4.37 -12.96
C TYR A 418 -0.95 -4.21 -12.11
N ASN A 419 -0.31 -5.31 -11.73
CA ASN A 419 0.90 -5.26 -10.91
C ASN A 419 2.08 -4.67 -11.68
N ALA A 420 2.16 -4.88 -12.99
CA ALA A 420 3.19 -4.28 -13.83
C ALA A 420 2.96 -2.78 -14.10
N LEU A 421 1.75 -2.26 -13.88
CA LEU A 421 1.45 -0.83 -14.03
C LEU A 421 1.89 -0.02 -12.80
N PHE A 422 1.90 -0.61 -11.61
CA PHE A 422 2.47 0.01 -10.41
C PHE A 422 3.93 0.40 -10.65
N HIS A 423 4.20 1.70 -10.53
CA HIS A 423 5.50 2.33 -10.82
C HIS A 423 6.03 2.09 -12.24
N GLY A 424 5.24 1.43 -13.10
CA GLY A 424 5.60 1.00 -14.44
C GLY A 424 5.51 2.11 -15.48
N VAL A 425 6.00 1.80 -16.68
CA VAL A 425 5.81 2.62 -17.88
C VAL A 425 4.42 2.40 -18.44
N ASP A 426 3.83 3.42 -19.07
CA ASP A 426 2.51 3.36 -19.69
C ASP A 426 1.38 3.02 -18.69
N GLU A 427 1.54 3.48 -17.45
CA GLU A 427 0.49 3.40 -16.43
C GLU A 427 -0.82 4.02 -16.95
N ARG A 428 -1.91 3.29 -16.73
CA ARG A 428 -3.25 3.65 -17.19
C ARG A 428 -4.30 2.83 -16.47
N VAL A 429 -5.50 3.40 -16.36
CA VAL A 429 -6.64 2.73 -15.72
C VAL A 429 -7.84 2.69 -16.67
N PRO A 430 -8.52 1.55 -16.82
CA PRO A 430 -9.76 1.48 -17.58
C PRO A 430 -10.85 2.36 -16.99
N VAL A 431 -11.57 3.08 -17.85
CA VAL A 431 -12.74 3.89 -17.46
C VAL A 431 -13.78 3.03 -16.75
N ASP A 432 -14.05 1.82 -17.26
CA ASP A 432 -14.98 0.89 -16.62
C ASP A 432 -14.49 0.38 -15.25
N ALA A 433 -13.18 0.33 -15.03
CA ALA A 433 -12.61 -0.02 -13.72
C ALA A 433 -12.86 1.11 -12.70
N LEU A 434 -12.73 2.38 -13.12
CA LEU A 434 -13.09 3.54 -12.30
C LEU A 434 -14.59 3.54 -11.96
N HIS A 435 -15.45 3.26 -12.95
CA HIS A 435 -16.89 3.17 -12.73
C HIS A 435 -17.26 2.06 -11.74
N PHE A 436 -16.61 0.90 -11.86
CA PHE A 436 -16.76 -0.20 -10.91
C PHE A 436 -16.32 0.23 -9.51
N GLY A 437 -15.16 0.86 -9.41
CA GLY A 437 -14.58 1.30 -8.15
C GLY A 437 -15.45 2.30 -7.39
N VAL A 438 -15.99 3.32 -8.08
CA VAL A 438 -16.93 4.28 -7.47
C VAL A 438 -18.15 3.58 -6.88
N ARG A 439 -18.74 2.61 -7.59
CA ARG A 439 -19.92 1.86 -7.12
C ARG A 439 -19.60 1.02 -5.88
N VAL A 440 -18.47 0.32 -5.90
CA VAL A 440 -18.04 -0.55 -4.80
C VAL A 440 -17.67 0.29 -3.57
N LEU A 441 -16.93 1.38 -3.77
CA LEU A 441 -16.52 2.28 -2.69
C LEU A 441 -17.73 2.94 -2.04
N ASP A 442 -18.63 3.52 -2.83
CA ASP A 442 -19.88 4.10 -2.31
C ASP A 442 -20.70 3.06 -1.53
N ARG A 443 -20.86 1.85 -2.07
CA ARG A 443 -21.61 0.77 -1.40
C ARG A 443 -20.97 0.36 -0.09
N PHE A 444 -19.65 0.27 -0.04
CA PHE A 444 -18.90 0.01 1.19
C PHE A 444 -19.13 1.13 2.20
N LEU A 445 -18.82 2.39 1.85
CA LEU A 445 -18.87 3.53 2.76
C LEU A 445 -20.28 3.79 3.31
N ARG A 446 -21.34 3.52 2.55
CA ARG A 446 -22.72 3.62 3.03
C ARG A 446 -23.09 2.59 4.11
N THR A 447 -22.36 1.48 4.20
CA THR A 447 -22.68 0.37 5.12
C THR A 447 -21.59 0.01 6.12
N ALA A 448 -20.46 0.70 6.04
CA ALA A 448 -19.33 0.56 6.94
C ALA A 448 -19.70 0.92 8.39
#